data_AF-A0A9E5EJ75-F1
#
_entry.id   AF-A0A9E5EJ75-F1
#
_cell.length_a   1.000
_cell.length_b   1.000
_cell.length_c   1.000
_cell.angle_alpha   90.00
_cell.angle_beta   90.00
_cell.angle_gamma   90.00
#
_symmetry.space_group_name_H-M   'P 1'
#
loop_
_entity.id
_entity.type
_entity.pdbx_description
1 polymer ?
#
loop_
_entity_poly.entity_id
_entity_poly.type
_entity_poly.pdbx_seq_one_letter_code
_entity_poly.pdbx_strand_id
1 'polypeptide(L)' 'MPQFTYEALAVGGGRTKGVLEAKSRQEALGHLSRLKLQPLRL' A
#
# COMPACT_ATOMS: atom_id res chain seq x y z
N MET A 1 -16.35 0.31 -1.17
CA MET A 1 -15.28 0.90 -2.00
C MET A 1 -14.42 -0.24 -2.55
N PRO A 2 -13.68 -0.05 -3.66
CA PRO A 2 -12.72 -1.05 -4.11
C PRO A 2 -11.67 -1.35 -3.04
N GLN A 3 -11.26 -2.62 -2.94
CA GLN A 3 -10.22 -3.09 -2.03
C GLN A 3 -9.01 -3.51 -2.85
N PHE A 4 -7.84 -2.96 -2.51
CA PHE A 4 -6.56 -3.27 -3.14
C PHE A 4 -5.69 -4.04 -2.15
N THR A 5 -5.27 -5.24 -2.53
CA THR A 5 -4.31 -6.00 -1.73
C THR A 5 -2.92 -5.47 -2.05
N TYR A 6 -2.17 -5.09 -1.02
CA TYR A 6 -0.82 -4.58 -1.20
C TYR A 6 0.22 -5.45 -0.49
N GLU A 7 1.42 -5.43 -1.06
CA GLU A 7 2.65 -5.85 -0.40
C GLU A 7 3.64 -4.69 -0.50
N ALA A 8 4.28 -4.33 0.61
CA ALA A 8 5.19 -3.20 0.68
C ALA A 8 6.30 -3.41 1.71
N LEU A 9 7.39 -2.65 1.58
CA LEU A 9 8.46 -2.56 2.58
C LEU A 9 8.21 -1.36 3.50
N ALA A 10 8.24 -1.59 4.81
CA ALA A 10 8.29 -0.52 5.80
C ALA A 10 9.71 0.03 5.94
N VAL A 11 9.83 1.27 6.43
CA VAL A 11 11.11 1.99 6.60
C VAL A 11 12.11 1.27 7.54
N GLY A 12 11.68 0.25 8.28
CA GLY A 12 12.54 -0.63 9.09
C GLY A 12 12.94 -1.96 8.43
N GLY A 13 12.71 -2.13 7.13
CA GLY A 13 13.04 -3.37 6.40
C GLY A 13 12.03 -4.51 6.54
N GLY A 14 10.96 -4.31 7.31
CA GLY A 14 9.88 -5.28 7.43
C GLY A 14 8.97 -5.30 6.19
N ARG A 15 8.71 -6.49 5.64
CA ARG A 15 7.66 -6.68 4.64
C ARG A 15 6.30 -6.63 5.34
N THR A 16 5.39 -5.83 4.79
CA THR A 16 4.01 -5.75 5.23
C THR A 16 3.08 -6.06 4.07
N LYS A 17 1.97 -6.74 4.38
CA LYS A 17 0.90 -7.01 3.43
C LYS A 17 -0.44 -6.68 4.07
N GLY A 18 -1.38 -6.22 3.28
CA GLY A 18 -2.69 -5.83 3.78
C GLY A 18 -3.67 -5.56 2.66
N VAL A 19 -4.87 -5.16 3.06
CA VAL A 19 -5.91 -4.71 2.14
C VAL A 19 -6.17 -3.23 2.44
N LEU A 20 -6.24 -2.43 1.39
CA LEU A 20 -6.48 -1.01 1.49
C LEU A 20 -7.73 -0.64 0.68
N GLU A 21 -8.65 0.07 1.30
CA GLU A 21 -9.80 0.63 0.62
C GLU A 21 -9.42 1.94 -0.07
N ALA A 22 -9.62 2.01 -1.39
CA ALA A 22 -9.37 3.20 -2.18
C ALA A 22 -10.31 3.24 -3.39
N LYS A 23 -10.62 4.44 -3.89
CA LYS A 23 -11.45 4.65 -5.08
C LYS A 23 -10.71 4.29 -6.36
N SER A 24 -9.37 4.32 -6.35
CA SER A 24 -8.54 3.97 -7.49
C SER A 24 -7.17 3.44 -7.06
N ARG A 25 -6.45 2.81 -8.00
CA ARG A 25 -5.09 2.30 -7.78
C ARG A 25 -4.09 3.42 -7.44
N GLN A 26 -4.25 4.61 -8.04
CA GLN A 26 -3.43 5.78 -7.73
C GLN A 26 -3.66 6.30 -6.32
N GLU A 27 -4.92 6.30 -5.86
CA GLU A 27 -5.23 6.67 -4.48
C GLU A 27 -4.62 5.64 -3.51
N ALA A 28 -4.72 4.34 -3.81
CA ALA A 28 -4.08 3.30 -3.00
C ALA A 28 -2.55 3.43 -2.93
N LEU A 29 -1.87 3.74 -4.03
CA LEU A 29 -0.43 4.07 -4.01
C LEU A 29 -0.13 5.30 -3.15
N GLY A 30 -0.97 6.33 -3.23
CA GLY A 30 -0.87 7.52 -2.39
C GLY A 30 -0.98 7.20 -0.89
N HIS A 31 -1.87 6.29 -0.50
CA HIS A 31 -1.96 5.82 0.88
C HIS A 31 -0.67 5.12 1.34
N LEU A 32 -0.10 4.24 0.52
CA LEU A 32 1.17 3.56 0.84
C LEU A 32 2.32 4.56 0.98
N SER A 33 2.40 5.54 0.08
CA SER A 33 3.40 6.60 0.15
C SER A 33 3.29 7.44 1.44
N ARG A 34 2.06 7.80 1.86
CA ARG A 34 1.82 8.50 3.14
C ARG A 34 2.26 7.68 4.35
N LEU A 35 2.10 6.36 4.30
CA LEU A 35 2.56 5.43 5.33
C LEU A 35 4.07 5.16 5.27
N LYS A 36 4.81 5.85 4.38
CA LYS A 36 6.23 5.62 4.09
C LYS A 36 6.52 4.15 3.72
N LEU A 37 5.52 3.48 3.15
CA LEU A 37 5.65 2.13 2.65
C LEU A 37 6.12 2.18 1.20
N GLN A 38 7.12 1.37 0.85
CA GLN A 38 7.54 1.19 -0.54
C GLN A 38 6.74 0.03 -1.16
N PRO A 39 5.79 0.30 -2.08
CA PRO A 39 4.99 -0.76 -2.69
C PRO A 39 5.84 -1.71 -3.52
N LEU A 40 5.70 -3.00 -3.26
CA LEU A 40 6.22 -4.09 -4.08
C LEU A 40 5.13 -4.63 -5.04
N ARG A 41 3.88 -4.66 -4.56
CA ARG A 41 2.71 -5.14 -5.32
C ARG A 41 1.44 -4.43 -4.87
N LEU A 42 0.56 -4.10 -5.81
CA LEU A 42 -0.74 -3.46 -5.60
C LEU A 42 -1.70 -3.75 -6.76
#